data_AF-A0A1S2QW34-F1
#
_entry.id   AF-A0A1S2QW34-F1
#
_cell.length_a   1.000
_cell.length_b   1.000
_cell.length_c   1.000
_cell.angle_alpha   90.00
_cell.angle_beta   90.00
_cell.angle_gamma   90.00
#
_symmetry.space_group_name_H-M   'P 1'
#
loop_
_entity.id
_entity.type
_entity.pdbx_description
1 polymer ?
#
loop_
_entity_poly.entity_id
_entity_poly.type
_entity_poly.pdbx_seq_one_letter_code
_entity_poly.pdbx_strand_id
1 'polypeptide(L)'
;MLENQNNLKILLNKVPQVTIFFWIIKILCTTVGETFADFINFNLGVGLTITTIIMGIAFFISLFLQFRTTKYVPGIYWLTVVLISVFGTLVTDNLTDSMGVPLEVSTIVFSVLLGLTFLFWYLSEKTLSIHSIFTRKREVFYWLTILFTFALGTAVGDLYSEQLGFGYLNTGINVIVIIACVFLAWKFLKLDGILAFWIAYILTRPLGASLGDYLSQQKNNGGLGLGTTVTSVIFLIAILAIIIFLAVTKIDTNAKNETAETNETNGSKKNVLTQTIAVLCIFLVVGIGGYVWRSNNIASQSSSAQTTLSGQLNDFVKIESDMLNKVNSKDFTSAKKGADNLEHQWDTSEPKLRKIDGTTWTKIDGTIDVVLASVRSSNPDVNKSKSAINASLGVINGANK
;
A
#
# COMPACT_ATOMS: atom_id res chain seq x y z
N MET A 1 -28.46 24.14 25.51
CA MET A 1 -28.78 22.72 25.23
C MET A 1 -28.08 22.18 23.98
N LEU A 2 -28.08 22.90 22.84
CA LEU A 2 -27.38 22.50 21.61
C LEU A 2 -25.85 22.32 21.80
N GLU A 3 -25.20 23.24 22.52
CA GLU A 3 -23.77 23.17 22.84
C GLU A 3 -23.41 21.93 23.68
N ASN A 4 -24.29 21.57 24.62
CA ASN A 4 -24.12 20.37 25.45
C ASN A 4 -24.31 19.08 24.64
N GLN A 5 -25.20 19.08 23.63
CA GLN A 5 -25.36 17.93 22.72
C GLN A 5 -24.19 17.77 21.76
N ASN A 6 -23.58 18.86 21.27
CA ASN A 6 -22.37 18.78 20.45
C ASN A 6 -21.17 18.29 21.26
N ASN A 7 -21.01 18.75 22.50
CA ASN A 7 -19.97 18.23 23.40
C ASN A 7 -20.18 16.75 23.73
N LEU A 8 -21.43 16.30 23.97
CA LEU A 8 -21.76 14.88 24.16
C LEU A 8 -21.45 14.05 22.91
N LYS A 9 -21.76 14.55 21.71
CA LYS A 9 -21.41 13.90 20.44
C LYS A 9 -19.89 13.81 20.28
N ILE A 10 -19.13 14.86 20.55
CA ILE A 10 -17.66 14.83 20.47
C ILE A 10 -17.07 13.81 21.47
N LEU A 11 -17.59 13.76 22.70
CA LEU A 11 -17.17 12.82 23.74
C LEU A 11 -17.51 11.34 23.45
N LEU A 12 -18.53 11.11 22.63
CA LEU A 12 -18.96 9.77 22.20
C LEU A 12 -18.28 9.33 20.89
N ASN A 13 -17.54 10.21 20.21
CA ASN A 13 -16.92 9.85 18.94
C ASN A 13 -15.78 8.87 19.21
N LYS A 14 -15.73 7.80 18.43
CA LYS A 14 -14.73 6.75 18.57
C LYS A 14 -13.47 6.99 17.73
N VAL A 15 -13.45 8.09 16.98
CA VAL A 15 -12.36 8.44 16.06
C VAL A 15 -11.68 9.73 16.54
N PRO A 16 -10.34 9.83 16.45
CA PRO A 16 -9.61 11.03 16.83
C PRO A 16 -10.03 12.25 16.02
N GLN A 17 -9.79 13.43 16.60
CA GLN A 17 -9.90 14.69 15.85
C GLN A 17 -8.83 14.76 14.75
N VAL A 18 -9.21 15.33 13.61
CA VAL A 18 -8.33 15.50 12.44
C VAL A 18 -7.39 16.67 12.68
N THR A 19 -6.34 16.44 13.47
CA THR A 19 -5.26 17.41 13.74
C THR A 19 -4.03 17.12 12.87
N ILE A 20 -2.99 17.95 12.95
CA ILE A 20 -1.69 17.65 12.32
C ILE A 20 -1.13 16.30 12.79
N PHE A 21 -1.32 15.96 14.07
CA PHE A 21 -0.85 14.69 14.65
C PHE A 21 -1.58 13.48 14.04
N PHE A 22 -2.88 13.63 13.72
CA PHE A 22 -3.63 12.58 13.03
C PHE A 22 -2.98 12.23 11.69
N TRP A 23 -2.63 13.24 10.88
CA TRP A 23 -2.00 13.02 9.58
C TRP A 23 -0.59 12.44 9.72
N ILE A 24 0.20 12.92 10.68
CA ILE A 24 1.55 12.39 10.94
C ILE A 24 1.49 10.90 11.32
N ILE A 25 0.69 10.53 12.33
CA ILE A 25 0.61 9.13 12.77
C ILE A 25 0.05 8.27 11.65
N LYS A 26 -0.96 8.74 10.91
CA LYS A 26 -1.52 8.02 9.77
C LYS A 26 -0.45 7.69 8.73
N ILE A 27 0.36 8.66 8.33
CA ILE A 27 1.45 8.45 7.36
C ILE A 27 2.46 7.44 7.92
N LEU A 28 2.84 7.57 9.19
CA LEU A 28 3.74 6.60 9.82
C LEU A 28 3.14 5.18 9.84
N CYS A 29 1.86 5.04 10.18
CA CYS A 29 1.16 3.74 10.17
C CYS A 29 1.05 3.14 8.77
N THR A 30 0.85 3.97 7.74
CA THR A 30 0.82 3.50 6.34
C THR A 30 2.20 3.05 5.88
N THR A 31 3.29 3.69 6.33
CA THR A 31 4.65 3.25 6.02
C THR A 31 5.03 1.96 6.75
N VAL A 32 4.68 1.86 8.04
CA VAL A 32 4.89 0.62 8.81
C VAL A 32 4.09 -0.54 8.25
N GLY A 33 2.88 -0.28 7.75
CA GLY A 33 2.05 -1.33 7.15
C GLY A 33 2.76 -2.07 6.02
N GLU A 34 3.53 -1.34 5.22
CA GLU A 34 4.34 -1.88 4.13
C GLU A 34 5.56 -2.63 4.68
N THR A 35 6.44 -1.90 5.37
CA THR A 35 7.75 -2.44 5.76
C THR A 35 7.65 -3.58 6.78
N PHE A 36 6.59 -3.60 7.60
CA PHE A 36 6.37 -4.64 8.58
C PHE A 36 5.75 -5.91 7.97
N ALA A 37 4.91 -5.77 6.93
CA ALA A 37 4.44 -6.91 6.15
C ALA A 37 5.62 -7.65 5.52
N ASP A 38 6.51 -6.90 4.85
CA ASP A 38 7.74 -7.41 4.25
C ASP A 38 8.67 -8.03 5.28
N PHE A 39 8.84 -7.36 6.43
CA PHE A 39 9.71 -7.87 7.49
C PHE A 39 9.26 -9.26 7.94
N ILE A 40 7.96 -9.48 8.16
CA ILE A 40 7.47 -10.80 8.57
C ILE A 40 7.63 -11.80 7.42
N ASN A 41 7.35 -11.41 6.18
CA ASN A 41 7.44 -12.30 5.03
C ASN A 41 8.89 -12.78 4.78
N PHE A 42 9.82 -11.84 4.61
CA PHE A 42 11.20 -12.12 4.19
C PHE A 42 12.11 -12.57 5.34
N ASN A 43 12.00 -11.99 6.54
CA ASN A 43 12.95 -12.32 7.62
C ASN A 43 12.52 -13.52 8.45
N LEU A 44 11.22 -13.70 8.70
CA LEU A 44 10.74 -14.85 9.47
C LEU A 44 10.53 -16.09 8.59
N GLY A 45 10.50 -15.92 7.25
CA GLY A 45 10.41 -17.03 6.30
C GLY A 45 9.14 -17.86 6.45
N VAL A 46 8.10 -17.29 7.06
CA VAL A 46 6.84 -17.97 7.38
C VAL A 46 5.95 -18.12 6.14
N GLY A 47 6.25 -17.38 5.08
CA GLY A 47 5.48 -17.31 3.84
C GLY A 47 4.28 -16.37 3.95
N LEU A 48 3.94 -15.74 2.83
CA LEU A 48 2.95 -14.67 2.73
C LEU A 48 1.57 -15.07 3.26
N THR A 49 1.11 -16.28 2.94
CA THR A 49 -0.22 -16.78 3.36
C THR A 49 -0.32 -16.97 4.88
N ILE A 50 0.70 -17.53 5.54
CA ILE A 50 0.68 -17.74 7.00
C ILE A 50 0.75 -16.39 7.71
N THR A 51 1.60 -15.49 7.22
CA THR A 51 1.70 -14.10 7.72
C THR A 51 0.35 -13.38 7.63
N THR A 52 -0.34 -13.51 6.51
CA THR A 52 -1.69 -12.94 6.30
C THR A 52 -2.69 -13.47 7.33
N ILE A 53 -2.68 -14.77 7.62
CA ILE A 53 -3.58 -15.38 8.61
C ILE A 53 -3.28 -14.88 10.03
N ILE A 54 -2.01 -14.86 10.44
CA ILE A 54 -1.61 -14.43 11.78
C ILE A 54 -1.97 -12.95 12.00
N MET A 55 -1.61 -12.09 11.05
CA MET A 55 -1.92 -10.66 11.12
C MET A 55 -3.43 -10.40 11.00
N GLY A 56 -4.15 -11.19 10.22
CA GLY A 56 -5.60 -11.16 10.14
C GLY A 56 -6.26 -11.46 11.48
N ILE A 57 -5.82 -12.52 12.18
CA ILE A 57 -6.33 -12.86 13.52
C ILE A 57 -6.07 -11.70 14.50
N ALA A 58 -4.84 -11.16 14.52
CA ALA A 58 -4.50 -10.02 15.38
C ALA A 58 -5.37 -8.79 15.07
N PHE A 59 -5.56 -8.49 13.79
CA PHE A 59 -6.44 -7.40 13.33
C PHE A 59 -7.88 -7.60 13.80
N PHE A 60 -8.49 -8.77 13.59
CA PHE A 60 -9.86 -9.04 14.01
C PHE A 60 -10.03 -8.99 15.54
N ILE A 61 -9.02 -9.41 16.31
CA ILE A 61 -9.03 -9.25 17.78
C ILE A 61 -9.02 -7.76 18.16
N SER A 62 -8.12 -6.97 17.58
CA SER A 62 -8.05 -5.53 17.86
C SER A 62 -9.34 -4.80 17.42
N LEU A 63 -9.88 -5.17 16.26
CA LEU A 63 -11.14 -4.64 15.75
C LEU A 63 -12.31 -4.98 16.69
N PHE A 64 -12.35 -6.20 17.22
CA PHE A 64 -13.36 -6.58 18.22
C PHE A 64 -13.25 -5.74 19.50
N LEU A 65 -12.03 -5.49 19.99
CA LEU A 65 -11.79 -4.61 21.14
C LEU A 65 -12.23 -3.16 20.84
N GLN A 66 -11.99 -2.67 19.62
CA GLN A 66 -12.44 -1.36 19.17
C GLN A 66 -13.98 -1.26 19.19
N PHE A 67 -14.69 -2.25 18.65
CA PHE A 67 -16.15 -2.31 18.69
C PHE A 67 -16.72 -2.36 20.12
N ARG A 68 -16.00 -3.00 21.05
CA ARG A 68 -16.39 -3.12 22.46
C ARG A 68 -16.22 -1.81 23.23
N THR A 69 -15.29 -0.97 22.80
CA THR A 69 -14.99 0.30 23.48
C THR A 69 -16.11 1.32 23.19
N THR A 70 -16.57 2.04 24.21
CA THR A 70 -17.68 3.00 24.11
C THR A 70 -17.23 4.45 23.86
N LYS A 71 -15.93 4.72 23.94
CA LYS A 71 -15.30 6.02 23.74
C LYS A 71 -14.00 5.85 22.95
N TYR A 72 -13.49 6.93 22.36
CA TYR A 72 -12.18 6.89 21.74
C TYR A 72 -11.07 6.58 22.77
N VAL A 73 -10.34 5.50 22.53
CA VAL A 73 -9.15 5.10 23.29
C VAL A 73 -7.98 5.10 22.30
N PRO A 74 -7.04 6.06 22.40
CA PRO A 74 -5.97 6.23 21.41
C PRO A 74 -5.20 4.94 21.11
N GLY A 75 -4.84 4.17 22.14
CA GLY A 75 -4.09 2.93 21.98
C GLY A 75 -4.83 1.87 21.15
N ILE A 76 -6.10 1.61 21.43
CA ILE A 76 -6.89 0.59 20.71
C ILE A 76 -7.15 1.03 19.27
N TYR A 77 -7.47 2.31 19.07
CA TYR A 77 -7.73 2.86 17.75
C TYR A 77 -6.48 2.79 16.86
N TRP A 78 -5.35 3.33 17.31
CA TRP A 78 -4.12 3.35 16.52
C TRP A 78 -3.52 1.95 16.34
N LEU A 79 -3.64 1.06 17.33
CA LEU A 79 -3.28 -0.35 17.15
C LEU A 79 -4.11 -0.99 16.04
N THR A 80 -5.43 -0.74 16.01
CA THR A 80 -6.30 -1.23 14.94
C THR A 80 -5.91 -0.64 13.58
N VAL A 81 -5.51 0.64 13.53
CA VAL A 81 -5.02 1.30 12.30
C VAL A 81 -3.67 0.73 11.82
N VAL A 82 -2.78 0.34 12.72
CA VAL A 82 -1.52 -0.35 12.34
C VAL A 82 -1.81 -1.77 11.86
N LEU A 83 -2.68 -2.51 12.55
CA LEU A 83 -2.98 -3.90 12.17
C LEU A 83 -3.76 -3.97 10.85
N ILE A 84 -4.70 -3.06 10.62
CA ILE A 84 -5.42 -2.99 9.34
C ILE A 84 -4.51 -2.52 8.21
N SER A 85 -3.47 -1.71 8.49
CA SER A 85 -2.53 -1.31 7.46
C SER A 85 -1.70 -2.49 6.98
N VAL A 86 -1.11 -3.25 7.91
CA VAL A 86 -0.35 -4.47 7.60
C VAL A 86 -1.23 -5.51 6.92
N PHE A 87 -2.43 -5.76 7.45
CA PHE A 87 -3.34 -6.74 6.86
C PHE A 87 -3.80 -6.34 5.45
N GLY A 88 -4.04 -5.05 5.20
CA GLY A 88 -4.42 -4.55 3.89
C GLY A 88 -3.31 -4.71 2.83
N THR A 89 -2.05 -4.51 3.20
CA THR A 89 -0.88 -4.84 2.36
C THR A 89 -0.92 -6.31 1.99
N LEU A 90 -0.89 -7.17 3.01
CA LEU A 90 -0.77 -8.62 2.85
C LEU A 90 -1.90 -9.22 2.02
N VAL A 91 -3.12 -8.68 2.10
CA VAL A 91 -4.23 -9.12 1.24
C VAL A 91 -3.94 -8.82 -0.23
N THR A 92 -3.38 -7.66 -0.53
CA THR A 92 -3.03 -7.25 -1.89
C THR A 92 -1.88 -8.09 -2.43
N ASP A 93 -0.81 -8.23 -1.66
CA ASP A 93 0.37 -9.02 -2.01
C ASP A 93 -0.01 -10.49 -2.21
N ASN A 94 -0.88 -11.04 -1.36
CA ASN A 94 -1.31 -12.44 -1.51
C ASN A 94 -2.09 -12.65 -2.81
N LEU A 95 -2.91 -11.69 -3.21
CA LEU A 95 -3.61 -11.73 -4.49
C LEU A 95 -2.63 -11.62 -5.66
N THR A 96 -1.69 -10.68 -5.60
CA THR A 96 -0.77 -10.40 -6.71
C THR A 96 0.32 -11.45 -6.84
N ASP A 97 1.03 -11.74 -5.75
CA ASP A 97 2.29 -12.49 -5.78
C ASP A 97 2.02 -14.00 -5.59
N SER A 98 1.12 -14.36 -4.68
CA SER A 98 0.80 -15.77 -4.43
C SER A 98 -0.26 -16.31 -5.39
N MET A 99 -1.29 -15.52 -5.73
CA MET A 99 -2.37 -15.95 -6.62
C MET A 99 -2.19 -15.51 -8.07
N GLY A 100 -1.20 -14.66 -8.37
CA GLY A 100 -0.90 -14.21 -9.74
C GLY A 100 -1.94 -13.25 -10.32
N VAL A 101 -2.76 -12.59 -9.48
CA VAL A 101 -3.78 -11.64 -9.94
C VAL A 101 -3.07 -10.34 -10.37
N PRO A 102 -3.29 -9.84 -11.60
CA PRO A 102 -2.66 -8.59 -12.03
C PRO A 102 -3.04 -7.41 -11.13
N LEU A 103 -2.08 -6.52 -10.82
CA LEU A 103 -2.31 -5.34 -9.98
C LEU A 103 -3.39 -4.41 -10.56
N GLU A 104 -3.56 -4.36 -11.87
CA GLU A 104 -4.66 -3.61 -12.49
C GLU A 104 -6.02 -4.17 -12.11
N VAL A 105 -6.16 -5.49 -12.07
CA VAL A 105 -7.40 -6.17 -11.67
C VAL A 105 -7.68 -5.91 -10.20
N SER A 106 -6.68 -6.08 -9.33
CA SER A 106 -6.78 -5.78 -7.90
C SER A 106 -7.18 -4.32 -7.66
N THR A 107 -6.56 -3.38 -8.38
CA THR A 107 -6.86 -1.94 -8.32
C THR A 107 -8.31 -1.65 -8.71
N ILE A 108 -8.81 -2.22 -9.82
CA ILE A 108 -10.20 -2.04 -10.26
C ILE A 108 -11.17 -2.62 -9.23
N VAL A 109 -10.92 -3.85 -8.75
CA VAL A 109 -11.79 -4.53 -7.78
C VAL A 109 -11.86 -3.75 -6.47
N PHE A 110 -10.72 -3.34 -5.90
CA PHE A 110 -10.71 -2.56 -4.66
C PHE A 110 -11.33 -1.16 -4.84
N SER A 111 -11.18 -0.54 -6.01
CA SER A 111 -11.86 0.73 -6.33
C SER A 111 -13.39 0.56 -6.35
N VAL A 112 -13.89 -0.52 -6.97
CA VAL A 112 -15.33 -0.83 -6.99
C VAL A 112 -15.84 -1.14 -5.58
N LEU A 113 -15.12 -1.96 -4.80
CA LEU A 113 -15.50 -2.29 -3.42
C LEU A 113 -15.52 -1.05 -2.51
N LEU A 114 -14.53 -0.17 -2.64
CA LEU A 114 -14.49 1.10 -1.92
C LEU A 114 -15.66 2.00 -2.33
N GLY A 115 -15.93 2.13 -3.63
CA GLY A 115 -17.06 2.90 -4.16
C GLY A 115 -18.41 2.38 -3.69
N LEU A 116 -18.62 1.06 -3.70
CA LEU A 116 -19.81 0.42 -3.18
C LEU A 116 -19.96 0.63 -1.66
N THR A 117 -18.86 0.59 -0.92
CA THR A 117 -18.86 0.86 0.53
C THR A 117 -19.31 2.29 0.81
N PHE A 118 -18.78 3.28 0.10
CA PHE A 118 -19.24 4.68 0.20
C PHE A 118 -20.70 4.84 -0.22
N LEU A 119 -21.12 4.16 -1.31
CA LEU A 119 -22.49 4.20 -1.79
C LEU A 119 -23.46 3.65 -0.74
N PHE A 120 -23.22 2.44 -0.22
CA PHE A 120 -24.09 1.84 0.79
C PHE A 120 -24.08 2.61 2.11
N TRP A 121 -22.93 3.16 2.50
CA TRP A 121 -22.86 4.03 3.66
C TRP A 121 -23.72 5.29 3.46
N TYR A 122 -23.59 5.96 2.31
CA TYR A 122 -24.40 7.14 1.99
C TYR A 122 -25.89 6.79 1.84
N LEU A 123 -26.25 5.65 1.26
CA LEU A 123 -27.65 5.23 1.14
C LEU A 123 -28.27 4.95 2.52
N SER A 124 -27.52 4.33 3.42
CA SER A 124 -27.98 3.95 4.76
C SER A 124 -28.03 5.13 5.74
N GLU A 125 -27.01 5.98 5.78
CA GLU A 125 -26.81 7.00 6.82
C GLU A 125 -26.97 8.44 6.30
N LYS A 126 -27.04 8.62 4.97
CA LYS A 126 -27.14 9.92 4.27
C LYS A 126 -26.03 10.92 4.63
N THR A 127 -24.93 10.42 5.21
CA THR A 127 -23.73 11.18 5.56
C THR A 127 -22.51 10.27 5.50
N LEU A 128 -21.37 10.82 5.07
CA LEU A 128 -20.06 10.19 5.10
C LEU A 128 -19.14 10.84 6.16
N SER A 129 -19.75 11.56 7.10
CA SER A 129 -19.02 12.32 8.12
C SER A 129 -18.41 11.41 9.18
N ILE A 130 -17.09 11.52 9.34
CA ILE A 130 -16.28 10.83 10.35
C ILE A 130 -16.49 11.41 11.76
N HIS A 131 -17.11 12.58 11.86
CA HIS A 131 -17.33 13.27 13.13
C HIS A 131 -18.55 12.70 13.90
N SER A 132 -19.19 11.67 13.33
CA SER A 132 -20.46 11.14 13.85
C SER A 132 -20.51 9.61 13.90
N ILE A 133 -19.42 8.97 14.31
CA ILE A 133 -19.32 7.50 14.41
C ILE A 133 -19.72 7.06 15.82
N PHE A 134 -21.04 7.07 16.06
CA PHE A 134 -21.63 6.69 17.36
C PHE A 134 -22.36 5.33 17.32
N THR A 135 -22.75 4.88 16.13
CA THR A 135 -23.50 3.64 15.95
C THR A 135 -22.60 2.52 15.44
N ARG A 136 -22.87 1.27 15.83
CA ARG A 136 -22.13 0.10 15.32
C ARG A 136 -22.18 0.03 13.79
N LYS A 137 -23.30 0.43 13.17
CA LYS A 137 -23.44 0.46 11.70
C LYS A 137 -22.44 1.42 11.04
N ARG A 138 -22.32 2.66 11.55
CA ARG A 138 -21.34 3.64 11.04
C ARG A 138 -19.90 3.19 11.29
N GLU A 139 -19.64 2.55 12.42
CA GLU A 139 -18.33 2.00 12.75
C GLU A 139 -17.92 0.88 11.80
N VAL A 140 -18.86 0.00 11.39
CA VAL A 140 -18.61 -1.03 10.36
C VAL A 140 -18.27 -0.40 9.02
N PHE A 141 -19.06 0.58 8.54
CA PHE A 141 -18.76 1.26 7.27
C PHE A 141 -17.42 1.98 7.32
N TYR A 142 -17.09 2.61 8.45
CA TYR A 142 -15.82 3.28 8.64
C TYR A 142 -14.63 2.31 8.51
N TRP A 143 -14.63 1.21 9.26
CA TRP A 143 -13.53 0.24 9.21
C TRP A 143 -13.46 -0.50 7.87
N LEU A 144 -14.60 -0.75 7.23
CA LEU A 144 -14.64 -1.34 5.89
C LEU A 144 -14.06 -0.38 4.83
N THR A 145 -14.40 0.90 4.93
CA THR A 145 -13.82 1.95 4.07
C THR A 145 -12.31 2.01 4.25
N ILE A 146 -11.84 1.96 5.49
CA ILE A 146 -10.41 1.94 5.79
C ILE A 146 -9.73 0.69 5.20
N LEU A 147 -10.31 -0.50 5.40
CA LEU A 147 -9.75 -1.75 4.87
C LEU A 147 -9.54 -1.67 3.35
N PHE A 148 -10.58 -1.31 2.59
CA PHE A 148 -10.49 -1.21 1.14
C PHE A 148 -9.61 -0.06 0.68
N THR A 149 -9.52 1.02 1.45
CA THR A 149 -8.56 2.10 1.17
C THR A 149 -7.12 1.62 1.30
N PHE A 150 -6.83 0.80 2.32
CA PHE A 150 -5.49 0.24 2.52
C PHE A 150 -5.11 -0.72 1.38
N ALA A 151 -5.98 -1.67 1.05
CA ALA A 151 -5.74 -2.60 -0.05
C ALA A 151 -5.65 -1.90 -1.42
N LEU A 152 -6.55 -0.96 -1.71
CA LEU A 152 -6.48 -0.15 -2.93
C LEU A 152 -5.18 0.65 -3.01
N GLY A 153 -4.76 1.26 -1.90
CA GLY A 153 -3.60 2.13 -1.89
C GLY A 153 -2.28 1.37 -2.06
N THR A 154 -2.18 0.11 -1.61
CA THR A 154 -1.07 -0.79 -1.96
C THR A 154 -1.12 -1.10 -3.45
N ALA A 155 -2.25 -1.63 -3.94
CA ALA A 155 -2.38 -2.01 -5.36
C ALA A 155 -2.06 -0.86 -6.33
N VAL A 156 -2.52 0.36 -6.03
CA VAL A 156 -2.22 1.56 -6.83
C VAL A 156 -0.78 2.02 -6.65
N GLY A 157 -0.23 1.89 -5.43
CA GLY A 157 1.16 2.20 -5.14
C GLY A 157 2.08 1.40 -6.05
N ASP A 158 2.00 0.08 -5.96
CA ASP A 158 2.84 -0.89 -6.67
C ASP A 158 2.63 -0.81 -8.18
N LEU A 159 1.37 -0.63 -8.62
CA LEU A 159 1.06 -0.40 -10.04
C LEU A 159 1.82 0.81 -10.60
N TYR A 160 1.90 1.91 -9.84
CA TYR A 160 2.59 3.13 -10.30
C TYR A 160 4.12 3.06 -10.11
N SER A 161 4.61 2.59 -8.96
CA SER A 161 6.05 2.50 -8.69
C SER A 161 6.73 1.44 -9.54
N GLU A 162 6.17 0.23 -9.59
CA GLU A 162 6.80 -0.95 -10.16
C GLU A 162 6.34 -1.13 -11.60
N GLN A 163 5.07 -1.48 -11.83
CA GLN A 163 4.60 -1.84 -13.18
C GLN A 163 4.67 -0.69 -14.20
N LEU A 164 4.42 0.55 -13.79
CA LEU A 164 4.56 1.73 -14.66
C LEU A 164 5.98 2.33 -14.65
N GLY A 165 6.88 1.77 -13.83
CA GLY A 165 8.29 2.16 -13.75
C GLY A 165 8.48 3.65 -13.42
N PHE A 166 7.62 4.25 -12.58
CA PHE A 166 7.90 5.58 -12.07
C PHE A 166 8.98 5.55 -10.99
N GLY A 167 9.16 4.41 -10.32
CA GLY A 167 10.02 4.26 -9.15
C GLY A 167 9.39 4.87 -7.89
N TYR A 168 9.84 4.39 -6.73
CA TYR A 168 9.22 4.70 -5.44
C TYR A 168 9.22 6.20 -5.14
N LEU A 169 10.34 6.91 -5.25
CA LEU A 169 10.43 8.34 -4.92
C LEU A 169 9.51 9.22 -5.77
N ASN A 170 9.45 8.99 -7.09
CA ASN A 170 8.62 9.80 -7.99
C ASN A 170 7.14 9.58 -7.73
N THR A 171 6.73 8.34 -7.45
CA THR A 171 5.35 8.02 -7.05
C THR A 171 4.97 8.80 -5.80
N GLY A 172 5.82 8.79 -4.77
CA GLY A 172 5.59 9.54 -3.53
C GLY A 172 5.46 11.05 -3.75
N ILE A 173 6.34 11.67 -4.55
CA ILE A 173 6.26 13.10 -4.89
C ILE A 173 4.94 13.42 -5.61
N ASN A 174 4.55 12.62 -6.60
CA ASN A 174 3.30 12.84 -7.32
C ASN A 174 2.10 12.78 -6.39
N VAL A 175 2.05 11.81 -5.48
CA VAL A 175 0.97 11.70 -4.49
C VAL A 175 0.94 12.92 -3.55
N ILE A 176 2.10 13.40 -3.08
CA ILE A 176 2.19 14.62 -2.26
C ILE A 176 1.64 15.83 -3.03
N VAL A 177 1.99 15.99 -4.31
CA VAL A 177 1.50 17.08 -5.16
C VAL A 177 -0.02 17.02 -5.28
N ILE A 178 -0.60 15.83 -5.49
CA ILE A 178 -2.06 15.65 -5.57
C ILE A 178 -2.72 16.02 -4.23
N ILE A 179 -2.16 15.57 -3.09
CA ILE A 179 -2.65 15.94 -1.76
C ILE A 179 -2.59 17.47 -1.56
N ALA A 180 -1.51 18.12 -1.98
CA ALA A 180 -1.38 19.57 -1.92
C ALA A 180 -2.43 20.28 -2.80
N CYS A 181 -2.71 19.78 -4.00
CA CYS A 181 -3.78 20.29 -4.86
C CYS A 181 -5.16 20.16 -4.20
N VAL A 182 -5.44 19.02 -3.54
CA VAL A 182 -6.69 18.81 -2.79
C VAL A 182 -6.80 19.78 -1.62
N PHE A 183 -5.71 20.02 -0.89
CA PHE A 183 -5.66 21.01 0.17
C PHE A 183 -5.93 22.43 -0.35
N LEU A 184 -5.33 22.81 -1.48
CA LEU A 184 -5.58 24.10 -2.13
C LEU A 184 -7.04 24.20 -2.62
N ALA A 185 -7.61 23.14 -3.16
CA ALA A 185 -9.01 23.11 -3.59
C ALA A 185 -9.97 23.26 -2.40
N TRP A 186 -9.66 22.63 -1.27
CA TRP A 186 -10.41 22.83 -0.03
C TRP A 186 -10.29 24.27 0.49
N LYS A 187 -9.07 24.82 0.55
CA LYS A 187 -8.81 26.15 1.10
C LYS A 187 -9.33 27.30 0.23
N PHE A 188 -9.20 27.19 -1.10
CA PHE A 188 -9.48 28.29 -2.03
C PHE A 188 -10.70 28.05 -2.92
N LEU A 189 -11.02 26.80 -3.27
CA LEU A 189 -12.13 26.45 -4.18
C LEU A 189 -13.39 25.98 -3.44
N LYS A 190 -13.43 26.09 -2.10
CA LYS A 190 -14.58 25.69 -1.26
C LYS A 190 -15.04 24.25 -1.51
N LEU A 191 -14.08 23.32 -1.71
CA LEU A 191 -14.36 21.89 -1.77
C LEU A 191 -14.95 21.42 -0.42
N ASP A 192 -15.96 20.57 -0.45
CA ASP A 192 -16.54 19.98 0.76
C ASP A 192 -15.48 19.33 1.65
N GLY A 193 -15.53 19.60 2.95
CA GLY A 193 -14.53 19.14 3.91
C GLY A 193 -14.50 17.62 4.10
N ILE A 194 -15.63 16.94 3.96
CA ILE A 194 -15.71 15.47 4.06
C ILE A 194 -15.11 14.83 2.81
N LEU A 195 -15.41 15.37 1.63
CA LEU A 195 -14.80 14.93 0.38
C LEU A 195 -13.29 15.14 0.38
N ALA A 196 -12.83 16.35 0.73
CA ALA A 196 -11.40 16.66 0.80
C ALA A 196 -10.67 15.73 1.78
N PHE A 197 -11.29 15.44 2.94
CA PHE A 197 -10.74 14.48 3.89
C PHE A 197 -10.58 13.10 3.29
N TRP A 198 -11.64 12.53 2.67
CA TRP A 198 -11.57 11.16 2.17
C TRP A 198 -10.56 11.02 1.03
N ILE A 199 -10.47 12.02 0.14
CA ILE A 199 -9.47 12.02 -0.93
C ILE A 199 -8.07 12.04 -0.33
N ALA A 200 -7.79 12.97 0.59
CA ALA A 200 -6.48 13.03 1.25
C ALA A 200 -6.18 11.72 2.02
N TYR A 201 -7.16 11.19 2.74
CA TYR A 201 -7.04 9.94 3.48
C TYR A 201 -6.70 8.76 2.56
N ILE A 202 -7.37 8.63 1.42
CA ILE A 202 -7.09 7.58 0.44
C ILE A 202 -5.68 7.72 -0.10
N LEU A 203 -5.27 8.94 -0.48
CA LEU A 203 -3.95 9.22 -1.04
C LEU A 203 -2.80 9.05 -0.04
N THR A 204 -3.04 9.16 1.27
CA THR A 204 -1.96 8.89 2.24
C THR A 204 -1.46 7.45 2.22
N ARG A 205 -2.25 6.49 1.72
CA ARG A 205 -1.79 5.10 1.62
C ARG A 205 -0.74 4.87 0.53
N PRO A 206 -0.98 5.17 -0.76
CA PRO A 206 0.04 5.00 -1.79
C PRO A 206 1.28 5.85 -1.50
N LEU A 207 1.13 7.00 -0.82
CA LEU A 207 2.28 7.75 -0.29
C LEU A 207 3.07 6.95 0.75
N GLY A 208 2.39 6.33 1.71
CA GLY A 208 3.03 5.56 2.77
C GLY A 208 3.75 4.31 2.26
N ALA A 209 3.14 3.58 1.32
CA ALA A 209 3.74 2.40 0.67
C ALA A 209 5.02 2.80 -0.08
N SER A 210 4.89 3.74 -1.03
CA SER A 210 6.02 4.32 -1.77
C SER A 210 7.16 4.83 -0.89
N LEU A 211 6.86 5.49 0.24
CA LEU A 211 7.88 5.93 1.18
C LEU A 211 8.53 4.77 1.94
N GLY A 212 7.74 3.75 2.29
CA GLY A 212 8.20 2.51 2.93
C GLY A 212 9.20 1.79 2.06
N ASP A 213 8.83 1.54 0.81
CA ASP A 213 9.67 0.86 -0.18
C ASP A 213 10.91 1.67 -0.50
N TYR A 214 10.76 2.98 -0.68
CA TYR A 214 11.90 3.86 -0.89
C TYR A 214 12.91 3.80 0.27
N LEU A 215 12.46 3.63 1.51
CA LEU A 215 13.36 3.53 2.67
C LEU A 215 13.94 2.12 2.83
N SER A 216 13.13 1.09 2.62
CA SER A 216 13.46 -0.31 2.89
C SER A 216 14.28 -0.97 1.77
N GLN A 217 13.89 -0.74 0.51
CA GLN A 217 14.44 -1.42 -0.66
C GLN A 217 15.91 -1.07 -0.91
N GLN A 218 16.62 -1.97 -1.60
CA GLN A 218 18.04 -1.79 -1.90
C GLN A 218 18.28 -0.56 -2.80
N LYS A 219 19.48 0.04 -2.72
CA LYS A 219 19.88 1.17 -3.57
C LYS A 219 19.82 0.87 -5.06
N ASN A 220 20.01 -0.39 -5.43
CA ASN A 220 19.91 -0.82 -6.81
C ASN A 220 18.45 -0.69 -7.28
N ASN A 221 17.46 -1.11 -6.48
CA ASN A 221 16.02 -1.02 -6.79
C ASN A 221 15.43 0.40 -6.59
N GLY A 222 16.27 1.43 -6.51
CA GLY A 222 15.83 2.82 -6.33
C GLY A 222 15.44 3.20 -4.90
N GLY A 223 15.71 2.34 -3.91
CA GLY A 223 15.52 2.62 -2.48
C GLY A 223 16.78 3.19 -1.79
N LEU A 224 16.70 3.43 -0.49
CA LEU A 224 17.80 3.95 0.34
C LEU A 224 18.66 2.85 0.97
N GLY A 225 18.15 1.61 1.00
CA GLY A 225 18.84 0.44 1.52
C GLY A 225 18.94 0.40 3.05
N LEU A 226 17.99 1.00 3.78
CA LEU A 226 17.95 0.90 5.24
C LEU A 226 17.51 -0.50 5.71
N GLY A 227 16.85 -1.25 4.82
CA GLY A 227 16.28 -2.56 5.11
C GLY A 227 14.93 -2.47 5.82
N THR A 228 14.11 -3.50 5.64
CA THR A 228 12.74 -3.61 6.19
C THR A 228 12.74 -3.60 7.72
N THR A 229 13.71 -4.26 8.36
CA THR A 229 13.84 -4.36 9.82
C THR A 229 14.06 -3.00 10.48
N VAL A 230 15.10 -2.28 10.05
CA VAL A 230 15.51 -1.02 10.69
C VAL A 230 14.44 0.04 10.47
N THR A 231 13.89 0.10 9.25
CA THR A 231 12.81 1.01 8.90
C THR A 231 11.58 0.76 9.76
N SER A 232 11.13 -0.50 9.87
CA SER A 232 9.96 -0.86 10.68
C SER A 232 10.14 -0.50 12.17
N VAL A 233 11.31 -0.79 12.76
CA VAL A 233 11.59 -0.48 14.17
C VAL A 233 11.57 1.03 14.44
N ILE A 234 12.22 1.82 13.58
CA ILE A 234 12.25 3.29 13.72
C ILE A 234 10.83 3.87 13.70
N PHE A 235 10.02 3.45 12.74
CA PHE A 235 8.66 3.97 12.62
C PHE A 235 7.74 3.46 13.72
N LEU A 236 7.86 2.21 14.17
CA LEU A 236 7.09 1.69 15.31
C LEU A 236 7.42 2.45 16.59
N ILE A 237 8.69 2.76 16.84
CA ILE A 237 9.11 3.60 17.98
C ILE A 237 8.53 5.01 17.87
N ALA A 238 8.56 5.62 16.68
CA ALA A 238 7.98 6.94 16.45
C ALA A 238 6.47 6.96 16.68
N ILE A 239 5.74 5.95 16.20
CA ILE A 239 4.30 5.78 16.43
C ILE A 239 4.03 5.63 17.93
N LEU A 240 4.76 4.77 18.63
CA LEU A 240 4.63 4.57 20.08
C LEU A 240 4.87 5.88 20.85
N ALA A 241 5.93 6.63 20.50
CA ALA A 241 6.24 7.90 21.13
C ALA A 241 5.11 8.92 20.95
N ILE A 242 4.53 9.03 19.75
CA ILE A 242 3.42 9.95 19.49
C ILE A 242 2.15 9.47 20.19
N ILE A 243 1.85 8.17 20.20
CA ILE A 243 0.68 7.62 20.92
C ILE A 243 0.80 7.89 22.42
N ILE A 244 1.98 7.67 23.02
CA ILE A 244 2.23 7.99 24.44
C ILE A 244 2.05 9.48 24.69
N PHE A 245 2.63 10.33 23.81
CA PHE A 245 2.47 11.77 23.89
C PHE A 245 1.00 12.20 23.82
N LEU A 246 0.21 11.65 22.90
CA LEU A 246 -1.22 11.94 22.79
C LEU A 246 -2.01 11.41 24.00
N ALA A 247 -1.70 10.20 24.48
CA ALA A 247 -2.35 9.62 25.65
C ALA A 247 -2.13 10.48 26.92
N VAL A 248 -0.93 11.07 27.06
CA VAL A 248 -0.59 11.98 28.18
C VAL A 248 -1.20 13.36 27.99
N THR A 249 -1.03 13.96 26.81
CA THR A 249 -1.44 15.35 26.56
C THR A 249 -2.93 15.50 26.28
N LYS A 250 -3.60 14.43 25.88
CA LYS A 250 -5.04 14.38 25.55
C LYS A 250 -5.45 15.42 24.50
N ILE A 251 -4.51 15.95 23.71
CA ILE A 251 -4.74 17.00 22.70
C ILE A 251 -5.72 16.51 21.63
N ASP A 252 -5.74 15.22 21.35
CA ASP A 252 -6.66 14.56 20.42
C ASP A 252 -8.06 14.30 21.00
N THR A 253 -8.25 14.55 22.30
CA THR A 253 -9.53 14.39 23.02
C THR A 253 -10.09 15.70 23.60
N ASN A 254 -9.23 16.66 23.89
CA ASN A 254 -9.60 17.95 24.46
C ASN A 254 -9.99 18.91 23.33
N ALA A 255 -11.27 19.27 23.27
CA ALA A 255 -11.77 20.37 22.47
C ALA A 255 -11.15 21.68 23.00
N LYS A 256 -9.93 22.01 22.57
CA LYS A 256 -9.48 23.39 22.65
C LYS A 256 -10.24 24.13 21.56
N ASN A 257 -11.12 25.03 21.99
CA ASN A 257 -11.94 25.90 21.16
C ASN A 257 -11.13 26.56 20.04
N GLU A 258 -11.00 25.89 18.90
CA GLU A 258 -11.09 26.59 17.64
C GLU A 258 -12.57 26.57 17.30
N THR A 259 -13.19 27.69 17.62
CA THR A 259 -14.27 28.30 16.85
C THR A 259 -13.82 28.53 15.40
N ALA A 260 -13.27 27.49 14.74
CA ALA A 260 -13.29 27.40 13.31
C ALA A 260 -14.73 27.03 13.00
N GLU A 261 -15.50 28.09 12.76
CA GLU A 261 -16.84 28.05 12.20
C GLU A 261 -17.08 26.72 11.49
N THR A 262 -17.87 25.85 12.14
CA THR A 262 -18.76 24.95 11.41
C THR A 262 -19.77 25.82 10.66
N ASN A 263 -19.27 26.60 9.71
CA ASN A 263 -19.81 26.57 8.38
C ASN A 263 -19.64 25.13 7.90
N GLU A 264 -20.45 24.21 8.44
CA GLU A 264 -21.19 23.30 7.58
C GLU A 264 -21.82 24.27 6.57
N THR A 265 -21.08 24.53 5.50
CA THR A 265 -21.65 25.23 4.38
C THR A 265 -22.82 24.34 4.05
N ASN A 266 -24.02 24.87 4.28
CA ASN A 266 -25.24 24.47 3.61
C ASN A 266 -25.03 24.71 2.10
N GLY A 267 -23.94 24.18 1.52
CA GLY A 267 -23.87 23.86 0.12
C GLY A 267 -25.01 22.90 -0.06
N SER A 268 -26.06 23.38 -0.74
CA SER A 268 -27.17 22.56 -1.20
C SER A 268 -26.66 21.15 -1.51
N LYS A 269 -27.31 20.09 -1.03
CA LYS A 269 -26.87 18.69 -1.28
C LYS A 269 -26.54 18.43 -2.77
N LYS A 270 -27.14 19.23 -3.66
CA LYS A 270 -26.82 19.32 -5.09
C LYS A 270 -25.37 19.74 -5.40
N ASN A 271 -24.82 20.73 -4.71
CA ASN A 271 -23.43 21.18 -4.85
C ASN A 271 -22.44 20.10 -4.39
N VAL A 272 -22.69 19.43 -3.26
CA VAL A 272 -21.81 18.34 -2.78
C VAL A 272 -21.83 17.17 -3.77
N LEU A 273 -23.00 16.74 -4.23
CA LEU A 273 -23.09 15.68 -5.24
C LEU A 273 -22.38 16.06 -6.55
N THR A 274 -22.53 17.32 -6.99
CA THR A 274 -21.86 17.83 -8.19
C THR A 274 -20.34 17.87 -8.00
N GLN A 275 -19.86 18.30 -6.83
CA GLN A 275 -18.44 18.26 -6.47
C GLN A 275 -17.91 16.82 -6.45
N THR A 276 -18.64 15.88 -5.86
CA THR A 276 -18.26 14.44 -5.86
C THR A 276 -18.15 13.89 -7.27
N ILE A 277 -19.14 14.14 -8.13
CA ILE A 277 -19.12 13.67 -9.53
C ILE A 277 -17.95 14.31 -10.27
N ALA A 278 -17.74 15.62 -10.13
CA ALA A 278 -16.64 16.32 -10.78
C ALA A 278 -15.27 15.76 -10.34
N VAL A 279 -15.07 15.55 -9.03
CA VAL A 279 -13.86 14.93 -8.49
C VAL A 279 -13.67 13.53 -9.03
N LEU A 280 -14.69 12.67 -9.00
CA LEU A 280 -14.61 11.31 -9.53
C LEU A 280 -14.27 11.30 -11.02
N CYS A 281 -14.88 12.19 -11.81
CA CYS A 281 -14.55 12.35 -13.23
C CYS A 281 -13.10 12.78 -13.43
N ILE A 282 -12.60 13.75 -12.64
CA ILE A 282 -11.21 14.18 -12.71
C ILE A 282 -10.27 13.02 -12.37
N PHE A 283 -10.52 12.30 -11.27
CA PHE A 283 -9.69 11.14 -10.88
C PHE A 283 -9.74 10.02 -11.92
N LEU A 284 -10.90 9.74 -12.53
CA LEU A 284 -11.01 8.76 -13.62
C LEU A 284 -10.25 9.22 -14.86
N VAL A 285 -10.43 10.47 -15.29
CA VAL A 285 -9.76 11.00 -16.49
C VAL A 285 -8.25 11.09 -16.29
N VAL A 286 -7.79 11.61 -15.16
CA VAL A 286 -6.36 11.75 -14.85
C VAL A 286 -5.74 10.38 -14.56
N GLY A 287 -6.42 9.50 -13.83
CA GLY A 287 -5.94 8.15 -13.53
C GLY A 287 -5.84 7.29 -14.79
N ILE A 288 -6.93 7.15 -15.54
CA ILE A 288 -6.94 6.38 -16.79
C ILE A 288 -6.03 7.05 -17.83
N GLY A 289 -6.10 8.36 -17.99
CA GLY A 289 -5.26 9.10 -18.94
C GLY A 289 -3.78 8.97 -18.63
N GLY A 290 -3.40 9.08 -17.35
CA GLY A 290 -2.04 8.89 -16.88
C GLY A 290 -1.55 7.45 -17.08
N TYR A 291 -2.38 6.46 -16.74
CA TYR A 291 -2.10 5.05 -16.97
C TYR A 291 -1.89 4.76 -18.46
N VAL A 292 -2.83 5.16 -19.33
CA VAL A 292 -2.75 4.94 -20.78
C VAL A 292 -1.55 5.64 -21.39
N TRP A 293 -1.29 6.89 -21.02
CA TRP A 293 -0.13 7.65 -21.49
C TRP A 293 1.18 6.94 -21.13
N ARG A 294 1.34 6.52 -19.87
CA ARG A 294 2.56 5.86 -19.43
C ARG A 294 2.71 4.47 -20.02
N SER A 295 1.63 3.69 -20.02
CA SER A 295 1.58 2.36 -20.61
C SER A 295 1.96 2.41 -22.10
N ASN A 296 1.45 3.38 -22.86
CA ASN A 296 1.81 3.55 -24.27
C ASN A 296 3.27 3.99 -24.47
N ASN A 297 3.81 4.87 -23.61
CA ASN A 297 5.22 5.25 -23.67
C ASN A 297 6.16 4.05 -23.43
N ILE A 298 5.80 3.16 -22.50
CA ILE A 298 6.52 1.89 -22.28
C ILE A 298 6.45 1.02 -23.54
N ALA A 299 5.26 0.91 -24.16
CA ALA A 299 5.08 0.14 -25.39
C ALA A 299 5.84 0.69 -26.60
N SER A 300 6.04 2.00 -26.69
CA SER A 300 6.84 2.60 -27.77
C SER A 300 8.35 2.40 -27.60
N GLN A 301 8.82 2.05 -26.40
CA GLN A 301 10.22 1.72 -26.13
C GLN A 301 10.52 0.22 -26.33
N SER A 302 9.51 -0.66 -26.33
CA SER A 302 9.62 -2.03 -26.81
C SER A 302 9.43 -2.06 -28.33
N SER A 303 10.54 -2.23 -29.05
CA SER A 303 10.54 -2.44 -30.50
C SER A 303 9.60 -3.58 -30.91
N SER A 304 8.50 -3.20 -31.61
CA SER A 304 7.65 -3.99 -32.52
C SER A 304 7.10 -5.36 -32.06
N ALA A 305 5.77 -5.48 -31.97
CA ALA A 305 4.93 -6.66 -32.27
C ALA A 305 5.29 -8.04 -31.67
N GLN A 306 6.22 -8.12 -30.72
CA GLN A 306 6.60 -9.38 -30.10
C GLN A 306 5.64 -9.70 -28.95
N THR A 307 4.97 -10.85 -29.02
CA THR A 307 3.99 -11.32 -28.01
C THR A 307 4.57 -12.34 -27.04
N THR A 308 5.88 -12.61 -27.12
CA THR A 308 6.58 -13.65 -26.37
C THR A 308 7.92 -13.13 -25.89
N LEU A 309 8.41 -13.63 -24.74
CA LEU A 309 9.69 -13.21 -24.15
C LEU A 309 10.94 -13.75 -24.89
N SER A 310 10.78 -14.44 -26.01
CA SER A 310 11.87 -15.01 -26.81
C SER A 310 12.97 -13.98 -27.11
N GLY A 311 14.22 -14.36 -26.82
CA GLY A 311 15.40 -13.52 -26.97
C GLY A 311 15.56 -12.35 -25.98
N GLN A 312 14.57 -12.06 -25.14
CA GLN A 312 14.64 -10.98 -24.14
C GLN A 312 15.23 -11.44 -22.80
N LEU A 313 15.47 -12.75 -22.61
CA LEU A 313 15.85 -13.31 -21.30
C LEU A 313 17.31 -13.76 -21.21
N ASN A 314 18.13 -13.49 -22.23
CA ASN A 314 19.52 -13.96 -22.31
C ASN A 314 20.39 -13.50 -21.13
N ASP A 315 20.19 -12.26 -20.67
CA ASP A 315 20.94 -11.73 -19.54
C ASP A 315 20.58 -12.44 -18.23
N PHE A 316 19.30 -12.79 -18.01
CA PHE A 316 18.87 -13.56 -16.84
C PHE A 316 19.41 -14.98 -16.84
N VAL A 317 19.40 -15.65 -18.01
CA VAL A 317 20.02 -16.98 -18.17
C VAL A 317 21.50 -16.93 -17.78
N LYS A 318 22.21 -15.87 -18.17
CA LYS A 318 23.62 -15.69 -17.84
C LYS A 318 23.82 -15.48 -16.34
N ILE A 319 23.04 -14.59 -15.71
CA ILE A 319 23.13 -14.32 -14.28
C ILE A 319 22.88 -15.61 -13.47
N GLU A 320 21.82 -16.35 -13.77
CA GLU A 320 21.51 -17.60 -13.07
C GLU A 320 22.56 -18.69 -13.32
N SER A 321 23.11 -18.79 -14.53
CA SER A 321 24.20 -19.72 -14.83
C SER A 321 25.47 -19.39 -14.05
N ASP A 322 25.80 -18.10 -13.92
CA ASP A 322 26.93 -17.65 -13.10
C ASP A 322 26.69 -17.94 -11.62
N MET A 323 25.47 -17.70 -11.12
CA MET A 323 25.07 -18.07 -9.76
C MET A 323 25.18 -19.57 -9.51
N LEU A 324 24.73 -20.40 -10.45
CA LEU A 324 24.84 -21.86 -10.38
C LEU A 324 26.29 -22.30 -10.21
N ASN A 325 27.22 -21.69 -10.97
CA ASN A 325 28.65 -21.95 -10.86
C ASN A 325 29.18 -21.59 -9.46
N LYS A 326 28.79 -20.43 -8.92
CA LYS A 326 29.18 -20.01 -7.56
C LYS A 326 28.65 -20.94 -6.48
N VAL A 327 27.39 -21.38 -6.58
CA VAL A 327 26.77 -22.36 -5.67
C VAL A 327 27.51 -23.70 -5.72
N ASN A 328 27.86 -24.19 -6.92
CA ASN A 328 28.64 -25.43 -7.07
C ASN A 328 30.05 -25.31 -6.43
N SER A 329 30.66 -24.12 -6.48
CA SER A 329 31.93 -23.83 -5.82
C SER A 329 31.81 -23.50 -4.32
N LYS A 330 30.59 -23.56 -3.74
CA LYS A 330 30.27 -23.18 -2.36
C LYS A 330 30.58 -21.71 -2.02
N ASP A 331 30.70 -20.84 -3.03
CA ASP A 331 30.90 -19.40 -2.87
C ASP A 331 29.55 -18.68 -2.76
N PHE A 332 28.90 -18.84 -1.59
CA PHE A 332 27.60 -18.23 -1.34
C PHE A 332 27.65 -16.70 -1.18
N THR A 333 28.81 -16.13 -0.85
CA THR A 333 28.97 -14.68 -0.80
C THR A 333 28.78 -14.06 -2.18
N SER A 334 29.42 -14.63 -3.20
CA SER A 334 29.24 -14.19 -4.59
C SER A 334 27.87 -14.58 -5.14
N ALA A 335 27.35 -15.77 -4.77
CA ALA A 335 26.02 -16.19 -5.20
C ALA A 335 24.91 -15.25 -4.68
N LYS A 336 25.02 -14.76 -3.44
CA LYS A 336 24.10 -13.75 -2.87
C LYS A 336 24.15 -12.43 -3.65
N LYS A 337 25.35 -11.94 -4.01
CA LYS A 337 25.47 -10.77 -4.89
C LYS A 337 24.86 -10.99 -6.28
N GLY A 338 25.00 -12.21 -6.81
CA GLY A 338 24.34 -12.60 -8.06
C GLY A 338 22.82 -12.57 -7.93
N ALA A 339 22.27 -13.06 -6.81
CA ALA A 339 20.85 -13.00 -6.50
C ALA A 339 20.37 -11.54 -6.40
N ASP A 340 21.13 -10.66 -5.74
CA ASP A 340 20.86 -9.20 -5.67
C ASP A 340 20.87 -8.53 -7.04
N ASN A 341 21.76 -8.95 -7.93
CA ASN A 341 21.77 -8.45 -9.30
C ASN A 341 20.62 -9.04 -10.14
N LEU A 342 20.24 -10.30 -9.92
CA LEU A 342 19.15 -10.96 -10.62
C LEU A 342 17.82 -10.27 -10.34
N GLU A 343 17.47 -10.12 -9.06
CA GLU A 343 16.27 -9.41 -8.59
C GLU A 343 16.23 -8.00 -9.19
N HIS A 344 17.32 -7.25 -9.04
CA HIS A 344 17.37 -5.87 -9.55
C HIS A 344 17.10 -5.75 -11.06
N GLN A 345 17.77 -6.58 -11.87
CA GLN A 345 17.60 -6.55 -13.32
C GLN A 345 16.19 -7.02 -13.72
N TRP A 346 15.63 -7.98 -12.98
CA TRP A 346 14.31 -8.52 -13.22
C TRP A 346 13.22 -7.48 -12.94
N ASP A 347 13.25 -6.86 -11.76
CA ASP A 347 12.32 -5.79 -11.35
C ASP A 347 12.41 -4.58 -12.28
N THR A 348 13.62 -4.17 -12.64
CA THR A 348 13.81 -3.04 -13.57
C THR A 348 13.23 -3.34 -14.95
N SER A 349 13.25 -4.60 -15.37
CA SER A 349 12.74 -5.04 -16.66
C SER A 349 11.24 -5.40 -16.61
N GLU A 350 10.64 -5.52 -15.42
CA GLU A 350 9.24 -5.92 -15.22
C GLU A 350 8.26 -5.11 -16.09
N PRO A 351 8.28 -3.76 -16.08
CA PRO A 351 7.32 -2.97 -16.86
C PRO A 351 7.27 -3.35 -18.34
N LYS A 352 8.44 -3.72 -18.88
CA LYS A 352 8.60 -4.09 -20.28
C LYS A 352 8.23 -5.57 -20.51
N LEU A 353 8.79 -6.48 -19.72
CA LEU A 353 8.62 -7.92 -19.92
C LEU A 353 7.19 -8.37 -19.61
N ARG A 354 6.61 -7.91 -18.50
CA ARG A 354 5.24 -8.25 -18.10
C ARG A 354 4.20 -7.76 -19.10
N LYS A 355 4.49 -6.67 -19.81
CA LYS A 355 3.64 -6.16 -20.88
C LYS A 355 3.73 -6.97 -22.18
N ILE A 356 4.88 -7.56 -22.48
CA ILE A 356 5.07 -8.42 -23.66
C ILE A 356 4.30 -9.73 -23.47
N ASP A 357 4.49 -10.40 -22.33
CA ASP A 357 3.84 -11.67 -22.00
C ASP A 357 3.75 -11.83 -20.48
N GLY A 358 2.70 -11.28 -19.88
CA GLY A 358 2.51 -11.27 -18.43
C GLY A 358 2.33 -12.66 -17.83
N THR A 359 1.70 -13.59 -18.55
CA THR A 359 1.49 -14.96 -18.05
C THR A 359 2.80 -15.72 -17.94
N THR A 360 3.65 -15.64 -18.97
CA THR A 360 4.97 -16.27 -18.91
C THR A 360 5.89 -15.54 -17.93
N TRP A 361 5.80 -14.20 -17.84
CA TRP A 361 6.54 -13.42 -16.86
C TRP A 361 6.22 -13.87 -15.43
N THR A 362 4.95 -13.94 -15.01
CA THR A 362 4.56 -14.38 -13.65
C THR A 362 5.03 -15.80 -13.35
N LYS A 363 5.07 -16.68 -14.35
CA LYS A 363 5.59 -18.04 -14.17
C LYS A 363 7.10 -18.06 -13.92
N ILE A 364 7.86 -17.21 -14.61
CA ILE A 364 9.31 -17.08 -14.40
C ILE A 364 9.59 -16.40 -13.05
N ASP A 365 8.85 -15.34 -12.75
CA ASP A 365 8.95 -14.55 -11.53
C ASP A 365 8.86 -15.44 -10.27
N GLY A 366 7.81 -16.27 -10.20
CA GLY A 366 7.68 -17.23 -9.10
C GLY A 366 8.81 -18.28 -9.01
N THR A 367 9.54 -18.56 -10.10
CA THR A 367 10.75 -19.40 -10.03
C THR A 367 11.98 -18.65 -9.54
N ILE A 368 12.10 -17.36 -9.90
CA ILE A 368 13.15 -16.46 -9.41
C ILE A 368 12.99 -16.26 -7.90
N ASP A 369 11.78 -16.06 -7.39
CA ASP A 369 11.52 -15.96 -5.94
C ASP A 369 12.09 -17.15 -5.15
N VAL A 370 11.89 -18.36 -5.67
CA VAL A 370 12.40 -19.59 -5.05
C VAL A 370 13.94 -19.63 -5.10
N VAL A 371 14.54 -19.13 -6.19
CA VAL A 371 16.00 -18.95 -6.30
C VAL A 371 16.50 -17.97 -5.24
N LEU A 372 15.92 -16.77 -5.16
CA LEU A 372 16.29 -15.73 -4.21
C LEU A 372 16.16 -16.23 -2.77
N ALA A 373 15.02 -16.84 -2.42
CA ALA A 373 14.77 -17.39 -1.09
C ALA A 373 15.79 -18.48 -0.70
N SER A 374 16.15 -19.36 -1.64
CA SER A 374 17.11 -20.45 -1.38
C SER A 374 18.55 -19.95 -1.22
N VAL A 375 19.00 -19.04 -2.08
CA VAL A 375 20.38 -18.55 -2.12
C VAL A 375 20.64 -17.54 -1.01
N ARG A 376 19.66 -16.69 -0.69
CA ARG A 376 19.80 -15.63 0.33
C ARG A 376 19.60 -16.11 1.76
N SER A 377 19.07 -17.33 1.97
CA SER A 377 18.89 -17.96 3.27
C SER A 377 20.08 -17.72 4.22
N SER A 378 19.78 -17.57 5.52
CA SER A 378 20.78 -17.43 6.59
C SER A 378 21.75 -18.62 6.63
N ASN A 379 21.28 -19.81 6.26
CA ASN A 379 22.12 -21.00 6.11
C ASN A 379 21.78 -21.69 4.78
N PRO A 380 22.40 -21.24 3.66
CA PRO A 380 22.02 -21.71 2.33
C PRO A 380 22.54 -23.14 2.08
N ASP A 381 21.67 -23.98 1.53
CA ASP A 381 22.00 -25.37 1.19
C ASP A 381 22.35 -25.49 -0.30
N VAL A 382 23.45 -26.16 -0.61
CA VAL A 382 23.97 -26.30 -1.98
C VAL A 382 22.98 -27.04 -2.88
N ASN A 383 22.37 -28.12 -2.38
CA ASN A 383 21.47 -28.96 -3.20
C ASN A 383 20.14 -28.25 -3.44
N LYS A 384 19.56 -27.60 -2.41
CA LYS A 384 18.35 -26.79 -2.53
C LYS A 384 18.55 -25.63 -3.50
N SER A 385 19.63 -24.86 -3.33
CA SER A 385 19.93 -23.71 -4.20
C SER A 385 20.16 -24.16 -5.64
N LYS A 386 20.92 -25.25 -5.84
CA LYS A 386 21.14 -25.84 -7.16
C LYS A 386 19.84 -26.30 -7.81
N SER A 387 18.96 -26.95 -7.06
CA SER A 387 17.67 -27.41 -7.58
C SER A 387 16.77 -26.22 -7.97
N ALA A 388 16.73 -25.17 -7.15
CA ALA A 388 15.97 -23.96 -7.44
C ALA A 388 16.46 -23.27 -8.72
N ILE A 389 17.78 -23.05 -8.85
CA ILE A 389 18.37 -22.38 -10.02
C ILE A 389 18.15 -23.21 -11.29
N ASN A 390 18.31 -24.54 -11.25
CA ASN A 390 18.06 -25.36 -12.44
C ASN A 390 16.58 -25.38 -12.84
N ALA A 391 15.66 -25.32 -11.88
CA ALA A 391 14.23 -25.22 -12.16
C ALA A 391 13.91 -23.89 -12.85
N SER A 392 14.42 -22.78 -12.32
CA SER A 392 14.26 -21.44 -12.91
C SER A 392 14.87 -21.35 -14.31
N LEU A 393 16.14 -21.73 -14.49
CA LEU A 393 16.79 -21.84 -15.80
C LEU A 393 15.98 -22.68 -16.79
N GLY A 394 15.35 -23.77 -16.36
CA GLY A 394 14.50 -24.59 -17.22
C GLY A 394 13.29 -23.83 -17.76
N VAL A 395 12.63 -23.04 -16.92
CA VAL A 395 11.48 -22.22 -17.30
C VAL A 395 11.92 -21.03 -18.16
N ILE A 396 12.97 -20.31 -17.75
CA ILE A 396 13.52 -19.17 -18.49
C ILE A 396 13.96 -19.60 -19.89
N ASN A 397 14.74 -20.68 -20.02
CA ASN A 397 15.18 -21.18 -21.32
C ASN A 397 14.01 -21.71 -22.18
N GLY A 398 12.93 -22.19 -21.56
CA GLY A 398 11.71 -22.56 -22.27
C GLY A 398 11.00 -21.36 -22.88
N ALA A 399 10.93 -20.25 -22.14
CA ALA A 399 10.30 -19.01 -22.56
C ALA A 399 11.17 -18.14 -23.49
N ASN A 400 12.49 -18.32 -23.44
CA ASN A 400 13.46 -17.55 -24.22
C ASN A 400 13.73 -18.13 -25.63
N LYS A 401 13.17 -19.30 -25.94
CA LYS A 401 13.13 -19.87 -27.29
C LYS A 401 12.03 -19.19 -28.09
#